data_AF-A0A5A7MKZ0-F1
#
_entry.id   AF-A0A5A7MKZ0-F1
#
_cell.length_a   1.000
_cell.length_b   1.000
_cell.length_c   1.000
_cell.angle_alpha   90.00
_cell.angle_beta   90.00
_cell.angle_gamma   90.00
#
_symmetry.space_group_name_H-M   'P 1'
#
loop_
_entity.id
_entity.type
_entity.pdbx_description
1 polymer ?
#
loop_
_entity_poly.entity_id
_entity_poly.type
_entity_poly.pdbx_seq_one_letter_code
_entity_poly.pdbx_strand_id
1 'polypeptide(L)'
;MRTLNACTDAQSADTAAEGQAAKETVAQLAGAAASEGSTGTRTGPGQLSGIREDVAIYIQRTYPLPCLMPHMLDMARALELSMHVDLSDKEQVRKVARQYSLALGCVYEVTGENATSPHPALIAETVAAATFNTRERRRAEVAYSKAASGLAIPALEIACQAD
;
A
#
# COMPACT_ATOMS: atom_id res chain seq x y z
N MET A 1 24.19 15.59 11.36
CA MET A 1 22.92 16.22 10.94
C MET A 1 22.80 16.02 9.43
N ARG A 2 22.03 15.02 8.99
CA ARG A 2 21.65 14.84 7.58
C ARG A 2 20.26 15.45 7.42
N THR A 3 20.15 16.50 6.62
CA THR A 3 18.90 17.15 6.27
C THR A 3 18.19 16.30 5.21
N LEU A 4 17.20 15.51 5.63
CA LEU A 4 16.26 14.81 4.75
C LEU A 4 15.17 15.80 4.29
N ASN A 5 15.51 16.68 3.34
CA ASN A 5 14.56 17.58 2.68
C ASN A 5 14.37 17.16 1.22
N ALA A 6 13.81 15.97 0.97
CA ALA A 6 13.62 15.47 -0.39
C ALA A 6 12.23 15.80 -1.00
N CYS A 7 11.29 16.34 -0.23
CA CYS A 7 9.96 16.70 -0.73
C CYS A 7 9.54 18.10 -0.23
N THR A 8 10.12 19.18 -0.75
CA THR A 8 9.74 20.55 -0.36
C THR A 8 8.52 21.08 -1.13
N ASP A 9 7.47 21.42 -0.37
CA ASP A 9 6.55 22.57 -0.41
C ASP A 9 5.79 23.00 -1.67
N ALA A 10 6.00 22.43 -2.85
CA ALA A 10 5.29 22.90 -4.06
C ALA A 10 3.91 22.24 -4.32
N GLN A 11 3.49 21.25 -3.53
CA GLN A 11 2.34 20.39 -3.89
C GLN A 11 1.15 20.45 -2.91
N SER A 12 1.18 21.32 -1.90
CA SER A 12 0.21 21.34 -0.78
C SER A 12 -1.15 22.02 -1.05
N ALA A 13 -1.51 22.37 -2.29
CA ALA A 13 -2.73 23.16 -2.53
C ALA A 13 -4.00 22.37 -2.94
N ASP A 14 -3.93 21.09 -3.33
CA ASP A 14 -5.08 20.41 -3.99
C ASP A 14 -5.74 19.26 -3.20
N THR A 15 -5.23 18.90 -2.01
CA THR A 15 -5.55 17.59 -1.41
C THR A 15 -6.98 17.42 -0.86
N ALA A 16 -7.77 18.50 -0.75
CA ALA A 16 -9.15 18.40 -0.26
C ALA A 16 -10.17 17.97 -1.34
N ALA A 17 -9.91 18.29 -2.62
CA ALA A 17 -10.76 17.88 -3.73
C ALA A 17 -10.49 16.43 -4.18
N GLU A 18 -9.28 15.92 -3.93
CA GLU A 18 -8.82 14.60 -4.35
C GLU A 18 -9.44 13.44 -3.54
N GLY A 19 -9.82 13.66 -2.28
CA GLY A 19 -10.40 12.61 -1.42
C GLY A 19 -11.77 12.08 -1.87
N GLN A 20 -12.56 12.89 -2.59
CA GLN A 20 -13.85 12.44 -3.17
C GLN A 20 -13.64 11.79 -4.54
N ALA A 21 -12.76 12.34 -5.38
CA ALA A 21 -12.37 11.73 -6.66
C ALA A 21 -11.70 10.36 -6.47
N ALA A 22 -10.93 10.18 -5.39
CA ALA A 22 -10.28 8.93 -5.00
C ALA A 22 -11.29 7.81 -4.69
N LYS A 23 -12.42 8.11 -4.05
CA LYS A 23 -13.45 7.10 -3.72
C LYS A 23 -14.17 6.60 -4.98
N GLU A 24 -14.46 7.48 -5.92
CA GLU A 24 -15.13 7.12 -7.18
C GLU A 24 -14.21 6.29 -8.08
N THR A 25 -12.92 6.61 -8.13
CA THR A 25 -11.92 5.81 -8.86
C THR A 25 -11.65 4.45 -8.21
N VAL A 26 -11.66 4.34 -6.88
CA VAL A 26 -11.59 3.02 -6.18
C VAL A 26 -12.79 2.14 -6.53
N ALA A 27 -14.00 2.71 -6.64
CA ALA A 27 -15.18 1.97 -7.08
C ALA A 27 -15.06 1.50 -8.55
N GLN A 28 -14.46 2.32 -9.43
CA GLN A 28 -14.17 1.93 -10.82
C GLN A 28 -13.11 0.82 -10.90
N LEU A 29 -12.07 0.89 -10.07
CA LEU A 29 -11.08 -0.20 -9.90
C LEU A 29 -11.75 -1.50 -9.44
N ALA A 30 -12.74 -1.43 -8.55
CA ALA A 30 -13.48 -2.60 -8.08
C ALA A 30 -14.29 -3.26 -9.21
N GLY A 31 -14.85 -2.45 -10.12
CA GLY A 31 -15.53 -2.93 -11.33
C GLY A 31 -14.59 -3.68 -12.27
N ALA A 32 -13.36 -3.17 -12.48
CA ALA A 32 -12.34 -3.83 -13.29
C ALA A 32 -11.89 -5.16 -12.65
N ALA A 33 -11.65 -5.17 -11.34
CA ALA A 33 -11.27 -6.38 -10.59
C ALA A 33 -12.32 -7.50 -10.66
N ALA A 34 -13.61 -7.16 -10.69
CA ALA A 34 -14.69 -8.14 -10.77
C ALA A 34 -14.77 -8.86 -12.12
N SER A 35 -14.20 -8.30 -13.19
CA SER A 35 -14.14 -8.93 -14.51
C SER A 35 -13.04 -10.00 -14.64
N GLU A 36 -12.10 -10.07 -13.69
CA GLU A 36 -10.98 -11.03 -13.68
C GLU A 36 -11.29 -12.33 -12.91
N GLY A 37 -12.53 -12.50 -12.47
CA GLY A 37 -12.98 -13.67 -11.70
C GLY A 37 -13.09 -14.95 -12.52
N SER A 38 -11.97 -15.54 -12.95
CA SER A 38 -11.79 -17.00 -13.05
C SER A 38 -10.35 -17.36 -13.40
N THR A 39 -9.85 -18.42 -12.75
CA THR A 39 -8.64 -19.21 -13.03
C THR A 39 -7.29 -18.75 -12.47
N GLY A 40 -6.87 -19.51 -11.45
CA GLY A 40 -5.52 -20.05 -11.36
C GLY A 40 -4.44 -19.08 -10.89
N THR A 41 -3.37 -19.64 -10.35
CA THR A 41 -2.12 -18.96 -10.04
C THR A 41 -1.59 -18.24 -11.27
N ARG A 42 -2.05 -17.00 -11.50
CA ARG A 42 -1.67 -16.16 -12.63
C ARG A 42 -0.61 -15.19 -12.16
N THR A 43 0.65 -15.52 -12.41
CA THR A 43 1.61 -14.54 -12.91
C THR A 43 1.15 -14.13 -14.32
N GLY A 44 0.05 -13.38 -14.38
CA GLY A 44 -0.50 -12.87 -15.64
C GLY A 44 0.23 -11.61 -16.09
N PRO A 45 0.16 -11.23 -17.38
CA PRO A 45 0.81 -10.04 -17.96
C PRO A 45 0.23 -8.68 -17.47
N GLY A 46 -0.34 -8.64 -16.27
CA GLY A 46 -0.90 -7.46 -15.60
C GLY A 46 -0.60 -7.44 -14.09
N GLN A 47 0.44 -8.16 -13.65
CA GLN A 47 1.00 -8.05 -12.31
C GLN A 47 2.42 -7.51 -12.37
N LEU A 48 2.62 -6.25 -11.97
CA LEU A 48 3.96 -5.73 -11.73
C LEU A 48 4.47 -6.27 -10.40
N SER A 49 5.38 -7.25 -10.46
CA SER A 49 6.14 -7.72 -9.30
C SER A 49 5.28 -8.07 -8.07
N GLY A 50 4.13 -8.73 -8.29
CA GLY A 50 3.21 -9.14 -7.20
C GLY A 50 2.19 -8.09 -6.78
N ILE A 51 2.05 -6.98 -7.52
CA ILE A 51 1.01 -5.97 -7.36
C ILE A 51 0.11 -6.03 -8.60
N ARG A 52 -1.21 -5.82 -8.44
CA ARG A 52 -2.10 -5.63 -9.60
C ARG A 52 -1.74 -4.35 -10.35
N GLU A 53 -1.65 -4.44 -11.68
CA GLU A 53 -1.28 -3.30 -12.55
C GLU A 53 -2.17 -2.07 -12.33
N ASP A 54 -3.48 -2.27 -12.22
CA ASP A 54 -4.44 -1.19 -12.05
C ASP A 54 -4.24 -0.44 -10.72
N VAL A 55 -3.88 -1.15 -9.64
CA VAL A 55 -3.51 -0.55 -8.35
C VAL A 55 -2.21 0.23 -8.47
N ALA A 56 -1.20 -0.32 -9.15
CA ALA A 56 0.07 0.39 -9.36
C ALA A 56 -0.12 1.68 -10.19
N ILE A 57 -0.95 1.63 -11.24
CA ILE A 57 -1.31 2.81 -12.05
C ILE A 57 -2.12 3.81 -11.21
N TYR A 58 -3.05 3.34 -10.40
CA TYR A 58 -3.84 4.21 -9.52
C TYR A 58 -2.94 4.98 -8.55
N ILE A 59 -2.04 4.30 -7.85
CA ILE A 59 -1.09 4.93 -6.92
C ILE A 59 -0.24 5.98 -7.65
N GLN A 60 0.27 5.65 -8.84
CA GLN A 60 1.06 6.59 -9.65
C GLN A 60 0.30 7.85 -10.05
N ARG A 61 -1.00 7.72 -10.35
CA ARG A 61 -1.86 8.84 -10.72
C ARG A 61 -2.28 9.68 -9.53
N THR A 62 -2.60 9.04 -8.41
CA THR A 62 -3.06 9.72 -7.19
C THR A 62 -1.93 10.41 -6.45
N TYR A 63 -0.73 9.83 -6.45
CA TYR A 63 0.43 10.36 -5.76
C TYR A 63 1.64 10.42 -6.70
N PRO A 64 1.76 11.47 -7.53
CA PRO A 64 2.90 11.66 -8.42
C PRO A 64 4.14 12.15 -7.63
N LEU A 65 4.56 11.35 -6.65
CA LEU A 65 5.64 11.61 -5.70
C LEU A 65 6.74 10.56 -5.91
N PRO A 66 7.73 10.82 -6.78
CA PRO A 66 8.77 9.84 -7.12
C PRO A 66 9.51 9.30 -5.90
N CYS A 67 9.78 10.13 -4.89
CA CYS A 67 10.48 9.73 -3.65
C CYS A 67 9.67 8.75 -2.78
N LEU A 68 8.34 8.79 -2.85
CA LEU A 68 7.47 7.87 -2.10
C LEU A 68 7.04 6.67 -2.92
N MET A 69 7.18 6.73 -4.25
CA MET A 69 6.65 5.73 -5.17
C MET A 69 7.12 4.30 -4.85
N PRO A 70 8.43 4.03 -4.64
CA PRO A 70 8.89 2.68 -4.33
C PRO A 70 8.23 2.13 -3.05
N HIS A 71 8.12 2.97 -2.02
CA HIS A 71 7.54 2.59 -0.73
C HIS A 71 6.02 2.39 -0.81
N MET A 72 5.30 3.19 -1.61
CA MET A 72 3.87 2.99 -1.87
C MET A 72 3.60 1.68 -2.62
N LEU A 73 4.46 1.33 -3.58
CA LEU A 73 4.39 0.06 -4.29
C LEU A 73 4.73 -1.11 -3.37
N ASP A 74 5.72 -0.98 -2.50
CA ASP A 74 6.06 -2.02 -1.51
C ASP A 74 4.92 -2.25 -0.50
N MET A 75 4.22 -1.18 -0.08
CA MET A 75 2.98 -1.32 0.71
C MET A 75 1.93 -2.12 -0.06
N ALA A 76 1.63 -1.73 -1.30
CA ALA A 76 0.65 -2.42 -2.12
C ALA A 76 1.00 -3.91 -2.31
N ARG A 77 2.29 -4.24 -2.50
CA ARG A 77 2.77 -5.61 -2.60
C ARG A 77 2.55 -6.40 -1.32
N ALA A 78 2.88 -5.82 -0.17
CA ALA A 78 2.66 -6.47 1.12
C ALA A 78 1.17 -6.72 1.39
N LEU A 79 0.31 -5.78 0.99
CA LEU A 79 -1.15 -5.95 1.08
C LEU A 79 -1.68 -7.04 0.14
N GLU A 80 -1.17 -7.14 -1.09
CA GLU A 80 -1.52 -8.26 -1.98
C GLU A 80 -1.07 -9.61 -1.41
N LEU A 81 0.16 -9.69 -0.88
CA LEU A 81 0.68 -10.89 -0.22
C LEU A 81 -0.16 -11.33 0.99
N SER A 82 -0.75 -10.37 1.72
CA SER A 82 -1.60 -10.67 2.89
C SER A 82 -2.83 -11.52 2.55
N MET A 83 -3.30 -11.50 1.30
CA MET A 83 -4.44 -12.30 0.86
C MET A 83 -4.06 -13.72 0.41
N HIS A 84 -2.76 -13.98 0.21
CA HIS A 84 -2.25 -15.24 -0.32
C HIS A 84 -1.42 -16.05 0.68
N VAL A 85 -1.19 -15.50 1.87
CA VAL A 85 -0.41 -16.14 2.92
C VAL A 85 -1.23 -17.23 3.64
N ASP A 86 -0.55 -18.30 4.07
CA ASP A 86 -1.16 -19.29 4.95
C ASP A 86 -1.39 -18.67 6.35
N LEU A 87 -2.65 -18.44 6.69
CA LEU A 87 -3.05 -17.85 7.97
C LEU A 87 -2.77 -18.75 9.18
N SER A 88 -2.50 -20.04 8.98
CA SER A 88 -2.09 -20.96 10.05
C SER A 88 -0.59 -20.86 10.35
N ASP A 89 0.21 -20.38 9.39
CA ASP A 89 1.63 -20.15 9.53
C ASP A 89 1.89 -18.74 10.11
N LYS A 90 2.03 -18.68 11.43
CA LYS A 90 2.31 -17.42 12.15
C LYS A 90 3.62 -16.77 11.72
N GLU A 91 4.60 -17.52 11.22
CA GLU A 91 5.85 -16.93 10.74
C GLU A 91 5.62 -16.18 9.42
N GLN A 92 4.88 -16.78 8.49
CA GLN A 92 4.53 -16.11 7.25
C GLN A 92 3.65 -14.88 7.47
N VAL A 93 2.66 -14.97 8.37
CA VAL A 93 1.83 -13.81 8.75
C VAL A 93 2.70 -12.68 9.32
N ARG A 94 3.65 -12.99 10.22
CA ARG A 94 4.58 -11.96 10.74
C ARG A 94 5.47 -11.37 9.65
N LYS A 95 5.94 -12.19 8.70
CA LYS A 95 6.81 -11.75 7.61
C LYS A 95 6.10 -10.72 6.73
N VAL A 96 4.86 -10.99 6.34
CA VAL A 96 4.06 -10.05 5.53
C VAL A 96 3.75 -8.77 6.32
N ALA A 97 3.36 -8.90 7.59
CA ALA A 97 3.06 -7.74 8.43
C ALA A 97 4.30 -6.86 8.67
N ARG A 98 5.49 -7.48 8.78
CA ARG A 98 6.77 -6.76 8.84
C ARG A 98 7.08 -6.05 7.52
N GLN A 99 6.83 -6.66 6.37
CA GLN A 99 7.02 -6.00 5.06
C GLN A 99 6.14 -4.76 4.93
N TYR A 100 4.87 -4.87 5.31
CA TYR A 100 3.97 -3.71 5.32
C TYR A 100 4.45 -2.62 6.28
N SER A 101 4.84 -3.01 7.51
CA SER A 101 5.33 -2.06 8.52
C SER A 101 6.60 -1.34 8.08
N LEU A 102 7.51 -2.03 7.40
CA LEU A 102 8.73 -1.45 6.81
C LEU A 102 8.36 -0.40 5.76
N ALA A 103 7.52 -0.76 4.79
CA ALA A 103 7.13 0.14 3.72
C ALA A 103 6.41 1.39 4.26
N LEU A 104 5.51 1.23 5.23
CA LEU A 104 4.85 2.34 5.90
C LEU A 104 5.84 3.21 6.68
N GLY A 105 6.75 2.59 7.43
CA GLY A 105 7.83 3.28 8.14
C GLY A 105 8.66 4.15 7.20
N CYS A 106 8.96 3.66 6.00
CA CYS A 106 9.68 4.44 5.00
C CYS A 106 8.88 5.61 4.44
N VAL A 107 7.57 5.48 4.28
CA VAL A 107 6.73 6.64 3.94
C VAL A 107 6.81 7.70 5.04
N TYR A 108 6.76 7.31 6.32
CA TYR A 108 6.93 8.25 7.44
C TYR A 108 8.34 8.87 7.48
N GLU A 109 9.39 8.10 7.24
CA GLU A 109 10.77 8.59 7.26
C GLU A 109 11.03 9.60 6.13
N VAL A 110 10.55 9.31 4.91
CA VAL A 110 10.75 10.17 3.74
C VAL A 110 9.89 11.44 3.80
N THR A 111 8.67 11.37 4.36
CA THR A 111 7.81 12.56 4.54
C THR A 111 8.24 13.45 5.71
N GLY A 112 8.99 12.92 6.68
CA GLY A 112 9.49 13.65 7.84
C GLY A 112 8.44 13.91 8.93
N GLU A 113 8.88 14.34 10.11
CA GLU A 113 8.02 14.58 11.29
C GLU A 113 6.97 15.69 11.10
N ASN A 114 7.17 16.56 10.10
CA ASN A 114 6.26 17.65 9.74
C ASN A 114 5.59 17.41 8.39
N ALA A 115 5.24 16.16 8.07
CA ALA A 115 4.65 15.77 6.80
C ALA A 115 3.51 16.70 6.39
N THR A 116 3.78 17.58 5.43
CA THR A 116 2.76 18.29 4.67
C THR A 116 2.01 17.30 3.79
N SER A 117 0.80 17.69 3.41
CA SER A 117 -0.16 16.84 2.70
C SER A 117 0.46 16.17 1.44
N PRO A 118 0.18 14.88 1.16
CA PRO A 118 -0.69 13.97 1.90
C PRO A 118 0.03 13.28 3.08
N HIS A 119 -0.64 13.23 4.23
CA HIS A 119 -0.13 12.56 5.43
C HIS A 119 0.07 11.06 5.18
N PRO A 120 1.15 10.41 5.69
CA PRO A 120 1.43 8.98 5.45
C PRO A 120 0.27 8.03 5.77
N ALA A 121 -0.51 8.33 6.82
CA ALA A 121 -1.72 7.58 7.15
C ALA A 121 -2.77 7.61 6.03
N LEU A 122 -2.95 8.76 5.35
CA LEU A 122 -3.87 8.87 4.22
C LEU A 122 -3.36 8.08 3.01
N ILE A 123 -2.05 8.09 2.76
CA ILE A 123 -1.44 7.27 1.71
C ILE A 123 -1.71 5.79 1.98
N ALA A 124 -1.46 5.33 3.22
CA ALA A 124 -1.70 3.95 3.62
C ALA A 124 -3.17 3.54 3.45
N GLU A 125 -4.12 4.39 3.85
CA GLU A 125 -5.55 4.16 3.68
C GLU A 125 -5.93 4.06 2.19
N THR A 126 -5.46 4.99 1.36
CA THR A 126 -5.74 5.00 -0.08
C THR A 126 -5.19 3.77 -0.78
N VAL A 127 -3.94 3.39 -0.48
CA VAL A 127 -3.32 2.18 -1.02
C VAL A 127 -4.11 0.94 -0.60
N ALA A 128 -4.49 0.83 0.68
CA ALA A 128 -5.30 -0.30 1.15
C ALA A 128 -6.69 -0.34 0.52
N ALA A 129 -7.34 0.81 0.35
CA ALA A 129 -8.65 0.91 -0.29
C ALA A 129 -8.59 0.45 -1.76
N ALA A 130 -7.54 0.82 -2.49
CA ALA A 130 -7.31 0.39 -3.87
C ALA A 130 -7.02 -1.12 -3.95
N THR A 131 -6.21 -1.66 -3.04
CA THR A 131 -5.87 -3.10 -3.02
C THR A 131 -7.04 -3.99 -2.63
N PHE A 132 -7.83 -3.60 -1.62
CA PHE A 132 -8.96 -4.36 -1.08
C PHE A 132 -10.32 -3.84 -1.56
N ASN A 133 -10.36 -3.40 -2.82
CA ASN A 133 -11.50 -2.75 -3.45
C ASN A 133 -12.70 -3.68 -3.69
N THR A 134 -12.53 -5.01 -3.66
CA THR A 134 -13.65 -5.98 -3.78
C THR A 134 -14.06 -6.58 -2.44
N ARG A 135 -15.29 -7.10 -2.37
CA ARG A 135 -15.83 -7.74 -1.16
C ARG A 135 -15.01 -8.96 -0.73
N GLU A 136 -14.53 -9.75 -1.69
CA GLU A 136 -13.71 -10.94 -1.43
C GLU A 136 -12.35 -10.56 -0.85
N ARG A 137 -11.68 -9.56 -1.45
CA ARG A 137 -10.39 -9.05 -1.00
C ARG A 137 -10.48 -8.41 0.38
N ARG A 138 -11.56 -7.66 0.64
CA ARG A 138 -11.83 -7.11 1.98
C ARG A 138 -12.09 -8.20 3.02
N ARG A 139 -12.73 -9.32 2.66
CA ARG A 139 -12.86 -10.46 3.59
C ARG A 139 -11.52 -11.13 3.87
N ALA A 140 -10.66 -11.26 2.87
CA ALA A 140 -9.30 -11.77 3.03
C ALA A 140 -8.46 -10.87 3.95
N GLU A 141 -8.55 -9.55 3.79
CA GLU A 141 -7.91 -8.56 4.67
C GLU A 141 -8.36 -8.71 6.12
N VAL A 142 -9.67 -8.82 6.38
CA VAL A 142 -10.19 -9.05 7.74
C VAL A 142 -9.68 -10.37 8.32
N ALA A 143 -9.63 -11.44 7.53
CA ALA A 143 -9.12 -12.74 7.98
C ALA A 143 -7.62 -12.67 8.34
N TYR A 144 -6.84 -12.01 7.50
CA TYR A 144 -5.42 -11.75 7.75
C TYR A 144 -5.21 -10.89 8.99
N SER A 145 -5.94 -9.78 9.13
CA SER A 145 -5.87 -8.89 10.30
C SER A 145 -6.18 -9.64 11.60
N LYS A 146 -7.17 -10.53 11.58
CA LYS A 146 -7.48 -11.42 12.69
C LYS A 146 -6.35 -12.39 13.01
N ALA A 147 -5.68 -12.96 12.01
CA ALA A 147 -4.55 -13.87 12.18
C ALA A 147 -3.29 -13.15 12.69
N ALA A 148 -3.09 -11.90 12.27
CA ALA A 148 -1.99 -11.04 12.71
C ALA A 148 -2.20 -10.46 14.12
N SER A 149 -3.46 -10.37 14.56
CA SER A 149 -3.82 -9.84 15.88
C SER A 149 -3.12 -10.61 17.01
N GLY A 150 -2.43 -9.88 17.89
CA GLY A 150 -1.67 -10.44 19.00
C GLY A 150 -0.28 -10.99 18.62
N LEU A 151 0.15 -10.90 17.36
CA LEU A 151 1.53 -11.20 16.97
C LEU A 151 2.42 -10.00 17.26
N ALA A 152 3.52 -10.23 17.97
CA ALA A 152 4.58 -9.24 18.10
C ALA A 152 5.31 -9.12 16.74
N ILE A 153 5.26 -7.92 16.16
CA ILE A 153 6.05 -7.55 14.99
C ILE A 153 7.38 -7.00 15.53
N PRO A 154 8.53 -7.65 15.27
CA PRO A 154 9.82 -7.11 15.71
C PRO A 154 10.07 -5.75 15.07
N ALA A 155 10.72 -4.86 15.82
CA ALA A 155 11.02 -3.51 15.39
C ALA A 155 11.86 -3.49 14.10
N LEU A 156 11.73 -2.40 13.36
CA LEU A 156 12.39 -2.17 12.08
C LEU A 156 13.84 -1.74 12.35
N GLU A 157 14.83 -2.53 11.96
CA GLU A 157 16.25 -2.14 11.99
C GLU A 157 16.80 -1.74 10.61
N ILE A 158 15.94 -1.60 9.60
CA ILE A 158 16.38 -1.36 8.22
C ILE A 158 16.17 0.12 7.88
N ALA A 159 17.25 0.77 7.43
CA ALA A 159 17.21 2.12 6.87
C ALA A 159 16.44 2.11 5.56
N CYS A 160 15.52 3.06 5.40
CA CYS A 160 14.80 3.23 4.16
C CYS A 160 15.78 3.62 3.05
N GLN A 161 15.81 2.83 1.97
CA GLN A 161 16.62 3.15 0.82
C GLN A 161 15.97 4.32 0.09
N ALA A 162 16.55 5.50 0.23
CA ALA A 162 16.33 6.63 -0.66
C ALA A 162 17.28 6.44 -1.85
N ASP A 163 16.76 5.95 -2.97
CA ASP A 163 17.45 6.07 -4.27
C ASP A 163 17.25 7.48 -4.84
#